data_AF-A0A085M8P4-F1
#
_entry.id   AF-A0A085M8P4-F1
#
_cell.length_a   1.000
_cell.length_b   1.000
_cell.length_c   1.000
_cell.angle_alpha   90.00
_cell.angle_beta   90.00
_cell.angle_gamma   90.00
#
_symmetry.space_group_name_H-M   'P 1'
#
loop_
_entity.id
_entity.type
_entity.pdbx_description
1 polymer ?
#
loop_
_entity_poly.entity_id
_entity_poly.type
_entity_poly.pdbx_seq_one_letter_code
_entity_poly.pdbx_strand_id
1 'polypeptide(L)'
;MYCLLNEATKILSRKLEMIATKIFVLAVAAFCFVTKAFRVKSKEADTLAIIEEVKRTLHRADWKDAMPYWRRVVDLVSVEKNGKTYNVTFSALFTDCELSSYPAYVFEDFMKYPRLEQAHMEIINSRRECMPFPEGPMLLCQTICQISNDLEKSAVDCKEMMDTEV
;
A
#
# COMPACT_ATOMS: atom_id res chain seq x y z
N MET A 1 32.24 60.46 27.18
CA MET A 1 31.80 59.96 25.86
C MET A 1 31.79 58.43 25.75
N TYR A 2 31.62 57.68 26.86
CA TYR A 2 31.63 56.20 26.84
C TYR A 2 30.32 55.54 27.33
N CYS A 3 29.41 56.28 27.99
CA CYS A 3 28.15 55.72 28.48
C CYS A 3 27.11 55.47 27.37
N LEU A 4 27.07 56.33 26.34
CA LEU A 4 26.10 56.21 25.24
C LEU A 4 26.40 55.03 24.30
N LEU A 5 27.66 54.60 24.20
CA LEU A 5 28.04 53.43 23.40
C LEU A 5 27.56 52.11 24.03
N ASN A 6 27.43 52.06 25.37
CA ASN A 6 27.10 50.84 26.10
C ASN A 6 25.57 50.56 26.13
N GLU A 7 24.75 51.60 26.03
CA GLU A 7 23.29 51.45 25.89
C GLU A 7 22.90 51.08 24.46
N ALA A 8 23.56 51.66 23.44
CA ALA A 8 23.30 51.36 22.04
C ALA A 8 23.58 49.88 21.69
N THR A 9 24.66 49.30 22.23
CA THR A 9 24.99 47.87 22.03
C THR A 9 24.03 46.93 22.76
N LYS A 10 23.56 47.29 23.97
CA LYS A 10 22.51 46.53 24.68
C LYS A 10 21.18 46.49 23.95
N ILE A 11 20.77 47.59 23.31
CA ILE A 11 19.53 47.64 22.53
C ILE A 11 19.65 46.81 21.24
N LEU A 12 20.82 46.85 20.59
CA LEU A 12 21.07 46.06 19.37
C LEU A 12 21.04 44.55 19.66
N SER A 13 21.66 44.14 20.77
CA SER A 13 21.69 42.73 21.23
C SER A 13 20.28 42.21 21.54
N ARG A 14 19.45 42.96 22.26
CA ARG A 14 18.04 42.57 22.54
C ARG A 14 17.19 42.47 21.27
N LYS A 15 17.40 43.36 20.29
CA LYS A 15 16.68 43.29 19.00
C LYS A 15 17.11 42.07 18.17
N LEU A 16 18.40 41.74 18.16
CA LEU A 16 18.94 40.55 17.50
C LEU A 16 18.41 39.26 18.12
N GLU A 17 18.39 39.16 19.46
CA GLU A 17 17.82 38.02 20.18
C GLU A 17 16.34 37.81 19.85
N MET A 18 15.56 38.89 19.78
CA MET A 18 14.13 38.87 19.45
C MET A 18 13.85 38.46 18.00
N ILE A 19 14.73 38.84 17.07
CA ILE A 19 14.65 38.40 15.66
C ILE A 19 15.02 36.92 15.55
N ALA A 20 16.09 36.49 16.24
CA ALA A 20 16.51 35.09 16.28
C ALA A 20 15.42 34.18 16.86
N THR A 21 14.73 34.60 17.92
CA THR A 21 13.60 33.83 18.47
C THR A 21 12.44 33.74 17.49
N LYS A 22 12.09 34.83 16.79
CA LYS A 22 11.02 34.80 15.77
C LYS A 22 11.34 33.88 14.60
N ILE A 23 12.58 33.90 14.11
CA ILE A 23 13.04 32.99 13.06
C ILE A 23 13.02 31.54 13.57
N PHE A 24 13.43 31.30 14.82
CA PHE A 24 13.40 29.97 15.42
C PHE A 24 11.97 29.42 15.57
N VAL A 25 11.01 30.24 16.02
CA VAL A 25 9.59 29.84 16.10
C VAL A 25 9.02 29.53 14.70
N LEU A 26 9.37 30.33 13.68
CA LEU A 26 8.96 30.07 12.30
C LEU A 26 9.58 28.78 11.73
N ALA A 27 10.86 28.51 12.01
CA ALA A 27 11.55 27.30 11.58
C ALA A 27 10.98 26.04 12.25
N VAL A 28 10.68 26.10 13.56
CA VAL A 28 10.04 25.01 14.30
C VAL A 28 8.61 24.76 13.78
N ALA A 29 7.84 25.83 13.50
CA ALA A 29 6.52 25.70 12.93
C ALA A 29 6.56 25.03 11.53
N ALA A 30 7.49 25.43 10.67
CA ALA A 30 7.69 24.82 9.35
C ALA A 30 8.11 23.34 9.45
N PHE A 31 8.99 23.00 10.40
CA PHE A 31 9.41 21.62 10.66
C PHE A 31 8.23 20.71 11.10
N CYS A 32 7.30 21.25 11.88
CA CYS A 32 6.07 20.54 12.27
C CYS A 32 5.13 20.25 11.08
N PHE A 33 5.04 21.13 10.08
CA PHE A 33 4.24 20.88 8.88
C PHE A 33 4.90 19.87 7.95
N VAL A 34 6.23 19.97 7.79
CA VAL A 34 7.00 19.04 6.97
C VAL A 34 6.91 17.61 7.51
N THR A 35 7.10 17.41 8.81
CA THR A 35 7.02 16.07 9.44
C THR A 35 5.61 15.46 9.37
N LYS A 36 4.55 16.27 9.45
CA LYS A 36 3.17 15.80 9.22
C LYS A 36 2.95 15.37 7.77
N ALA A 37 3.44 16.14 6.79
CA ALA A 37 3.35 15.79 5.38
C ALA A 37 4.12 14.51 5.04
N PHE A 38 5.31 14.31 5.63
CA PHE A 38 6.08 13.07 5.49
C PHE A 38 5.37 11.86 6.10
N ARG A 39 4.72 12.00 7.27
CA ARG A 39 3.94 10.91 7.88
C ARG A 39 2.73 10.49 7.04
N VAL A 40 2.06 11.44 6.37
CA VAL A 40 0.94 11.12 5.48
C VAL A 40 1.44 10.38 4.24
N LYS A 41 2.49 10.89 3.58
CA LYS A 41 3.11 10.22 2.42
C LYS A 41 3.66 8.82 2.75
N SER A 42 4.24 8.65 3.94
CA SER A 42 4.73 7.35 4.40
C SER A 42 3.59 6.35 4.58
N LYS A 43 2.44 6.77 5.12
CA LYS A 43 1.27 5.89 5.27
C LYS A 43 0.67 5.51 3.91
N GLU A 44 0.60 6.44 2.97
CA GLU A 44 0.10 6.16 1.62
C GLU A 44 1.01 5.16 0.87
N ALA A 45 2.33 5.30 1.00
CA ALA A 45 3.31 4.39 0.40
C ALA A 45 3.19 2.97 0.99
N ASP A 46 3.02 2.84 2.31
CA ASP A 46 2.82 1.55 2.97
C ASP A 46 1.53 0.87 2.51
N THR A 47 0.42 1.61 2.40
CA THR A 47 -0.86 1.06 1.91
C THR A 47 -0.75 0.58 0.46
N LEU A 48 -0.08 1.34 -0.41
CA LEU A 48 0.08 0.96 -1.81
C LEU A 48 0.89 -0.34 -1.96
N ALA A 49 1.98 -0.47 -1.18
CA ALA A 49 2.78 -1.68 -1.14
C ALA A 49 1.99 -2.90 -0.63
N ILE A 50 1.12 -2.71 0.36
CA ILE A 50 0.25 -3.77 0.88
C ILE A 50 -0.77 -4.20 -0.19
N ILE A 51 -1.40 -3.26 -0.89
CA ILE A 51 -2.33 -3.58 -1.99
C ILE A 51 -1.64 -4.41 -3.06
N GLU A 52 -0.44 -4.01 -3.47
CA GLU A 52 0.32 -4.73 -4.49
C GLU A 52 0.67 -6.16 -4.04
N GLU A 53 1.09 -6.31 -2.78
CA GLU A 53 1.41 -7.62 -2.22
C GLU A 53 0.17 -8.53 -2.07
N VAL A 54 -0.98 -7.96 -1.70
CA VAL A 54 -2.26 -8.70 -1.63
C VAL A 54 -2.67 -9.20 -3.01
N LYS A 55 -2.57 -8.36 -4.05
CA LYS A 55 -2.84 -8.77 -5.44
C LYS A 55 -1.94 -9.91 -5.86
N ARG A 56 -0.64 -9.80 -5.57
CA ARG A 56 0.36 -10.84 -5.86
C ARG A 56 0.05 -12.15 -5.14
N THR A 57 -0.33 -12.05 -3.86
CA THR A 57 -0.67 -13.21 -3.03
C THR A 57 -1.93 -13.92 -3.52
N LEU A 58 -2.98 -13.16 -3.85
CA LEU A 58 -4.22 -13.71 -4.45
C LEU A 58 -3.91 -14.41 -5.78
N HIS A 59 -3.16 -13.75 -6.65
CA HIS A 59 -2.79 -14.28 -7.94
C HIS A 59 -1.99 -15.60 -7.85
N ARG A 60 -1.03 -15.68 -6.93
CA ARG A 60 -0.29 -16.93 -6.68
C ARG A 60 -1.19 -18.03 -6.12
N ALA A 61 -2.16 -17.68 -5.27
CA ALA A 61 -3.13 -18.63 -4.73
C ALA A 61 -4.09 -19.15 -5.82
N ASP A 62 -4.63 -18.28 -6.68
CA ASP A 62 -5.49 -18.65 -7.81
C ASP A 62 -4.83 -19.69 -8.71
N TRP A 63 -3.56 -19.45 -9.04
CA TRP A 63 -2.75 -20.39 -9.80
C TRP A 63 -2.56 -21.72 -9.07
N LYS A 64 -2.08 -21.66 -7.82
CA LYS A 64 -1.74 -22.85 -7.02
C LYS A 64 -2.95 -23.75 -6.79
N ASP A 65 -4.10 -23.15 -6.54
CA ASP A 65 -5.35 -23.87 -6.27
C ASP A 65 -6.11 -24.23 -7.56
N ALA A 66 -5.54 -23.92 -8.74
CA ALA A 66 -6.11 -24.16 -10.05
C ALA A 66 -7.55 -23.61 -10.17
N MET A 67 -7.74 -22.36 -9.74
CA MET A 67 -9.02 -21.69 -9.86
C MET A 67 -9.46 -21.63 -11.32
N PRO A 68 -10.77 -21.77 -11.63
CA PRO A 68 -11.24 -21.75 -13.02
C PRO A 68 -11.04 -20.38 -13.69
N TYR A 69 -11.14 -19.31 -12.90
CA TYR A 69 -11.02 -17.93 -13.33
C TYR A 69 -10.17 -17.12 -12.37
N TRP A 70 -9.50 -16.10 -12.88
CA TRP A 70 -8.72 -15.17 -12.06
C TRP A 70 -9.63 -14.34 -11.14
N ARG A 71 -9.16 -14.07 -9.93
CA ARG A 71 -9.82 -13.17 -8.98
C ARG A 71 -9.10 -11.83 -8.94
N ARG A 72 -9.88 -10.77 -8.81
CA ARG A 72 -9.38 -9.38 -8.71
C ARG A 72 -9.76 -8.77 -7.38
N VAL A 73 -8.77 -8.18 -6.71
CA VAL A 73 -8.98 -7.38 -5.49
C VAL A 73 -9.83 -6.17 -5.82
N VAL A 74 -10.91 -5.97 -5.05
CA VAL A 74 -11.81 -4.82 -5.15
C VAL A 74 -11.41 -3.77 -4.13
N ASP A 75 -11.35 -4.16 -2.85
CA ASP A 75 -11.03 -3.24 -1.75
C ASP A 75 -10.33 -3.96 -0.59
N LEU A 76 -9.57 -3.21 0.21
CA LEU A 76 -9.01 -3.70 1.48
C LEU A 76 -9.98 -3.38 2.61
N VAL A 77 -10.48 -4.42 3.28
CA VAL A 77 -11.45 -4.30 4.38
C VAL A 77 -10.75 -4.02 5.70
N SER A 78 -9.68 -4.77 6.00
CA SER A 78 -8.87 -4.55 7.21
C SER A 78 -7.42 -4.97 7.00
N VAL A 79 -6.52 -4.28 7.70
CA VAL A 79 -5.08 -4.54 7.68
C VAL A 79 -4.56 -4.46 9.12
N GLU A 80 -4.09 -5.60 9.63
CA GLU A 80 -3.52 -5.71 10.97
C GLU A 80 -2.04 -6.10 10.88
N LYS A 81 -1.16 -5.24 11.39
CA LYS A 81 0.28 -5.52 11.41
C LYS A 81 0.65 -6.42 12.59
N ASN A 82 1.24 -7.58 12.32
CA ASN A 82 1.77 -8.49 13.32
C ASN A 82 3.28 -8.68 13.13
N GLY A 83 4.08 -7.82 13.76
CA GLY A 83 5.53 -7.83 13.60
C GLY A 83 5.95 -7.44 12.18
N LYS A 84 6.47 -8.41 11.41
CA LYS A 84 6.89 -8.23 10.00
C LYS A 84 5.79 -8.62 9.00
N THR A 85 4.73 -9.28 9.45
CA THR A 85 3.63 -9.74 8.61
C THR A 85 2.40 -8.84 8.78
N TYR A 86 1.49 -8.95 7.82
CA TYR A 86 0.23 -8.23 7.76
C TYR A 86 -0.88 -9.25 7.57
N ASN A 87 -1.81 -9.29 8.51
CA ASN A 87 -3.07 -10.00 8.35
C ASN A 87 -4.01 -9.07 7.61
N VAL A 88 -4.42 -9.45 6.41
CA VAL A 88 -5.23 -8.60 5.54
C VAL A 88 -6.54 -9.30 5.22
N THR A 89 -7.64 -8.59 5.46
CA THR A 89 -8.96 -8.95 4.94
C THR A 89 -9.28 -8.04 3.76
N PHE A 90 -9.73 -8.59 2.65
CA PHE A 90 -10.00 -7.86 1.42
C PHE A 90 -11.20 -8.46 0.68
N SER A 91 -11.86 -7.64 -0.14
CA SER A 91 -12.91 -8.12 -1.04
C SER A 91 -12.33 -8.43 -2.41
N ALA A 92 -12.85 -9.47 -3.07
CA ALA A 92 -12.44 -9.87 -4.41
C ALA A 92 -13.64 -10.31 -5.25
N LEU A 93 -13.47 -10.28 -6.57
CA LEU A 93 -14.46 -10.76 -7.55
C LEU A 93 -13.76 -11.64 -8.58
N PHE A 94 -14.46 -12.64 -9.11
CA PHE A 94 -14.00 -13.35 -10.30
C PHE A 94 -14.01 -12.44 -11.53
N THR A 95 -13.07 -12.66 -12.44
CA THR A 95 -12.99 -12.02 -13.75
C THR A 95 -13.30 -13.01 -14.86
N ASP A 96 -13.64 -12.53 -16.05
CA ASP A 96 -13.87 -13.33 -17.26
C ASP A 96 -12.61 -13.99 -17.84
N CYS A 97 -11.43 -13.70 -17.27
CA CYS A 97 -10.18 -14.31 -17.68
C CYS A 97 -10.02 -15.70 -17.05
N GLU A 98 -10.07 -16.73 -17.89
CA GLU A 98 -9.78 -18.11 -17.48
C GLU A 98 -8.29 -18.29 -17.13
N LEU A 99 -8.02 -19.14 -16.14
CA LEU A 99 -6.64 -19.53 -15.80
C LEU A 99 -5.95 -20.23 -16.99
N SER A 100 -6.70 -21.06 -17.72
CA SER A 100 -6.28 -21.81 -18.92
C SER A 100 -5.92 -20.94 -20.12
N SER A 101 -6.33 -19.66 -20.13
CA SER A 101 -5.96 -18.72 -21.21
C SER A 101 -4.47 -18.43 -21.24
N TYR A 102 -3.73 -18.84 -20.21
CA TYR A 102 -2.31 -18.57 -20.07
C TYR A 102 -1.49 -19.86 -20.04
N PRO A 103 -0.36 -19.92 -20.77
CA PRO A 103 0.47 -21.11 -20.80
C PRO A 103 1.02 -21.45 -19.41
N ALA A 104 0.91 -22.71 -19.00
CA ALA A 104 1.34 -23.15 -17.67
C ALA A 104 2.81 -22.85 -17.35
N TYR A 105 3.68 -22.79 -18.36
CA TYR A 105 5.10 -22.45 -18.20
C TYR A 105 5.34 -21.00 -17.74
N VAL A 106 4.38 -20.09 -17.93
CA VAL A 106 4.49 -18.69 -17.48
C VAL A 106 4.57 -18.60 -15.95
N PHE A 107 3.99 -19.58 -15.25
CA PHE A 107 3.80 -19.55 -13.81
C PHE A 107 4.88 -20.30 -13.01
N GLU A 108 5.50 -21.34 -13.60
CA GLU A 108 6.75 -21.93 -13.05
C GLU A 108 7.90 -20.90 -13.03
N ASP A 109 7.77 -19.87 -13.86
CA ASP A 109 8.77 -18.85 -14.13
C ASP A 109 8.53 -17.53 -13.38
N PHE A 110 7.38 -17.27 -12.75
CA PHE A 110 7.16 -16.01 -12.03
C PHE A 110 8.14 -15.77 -10.88
N MET A 111 8.56 -16.86 -10.21
CA MET A 111 9.60 -16.85 -9.19
C MET A 111 10.97 -16.39 -9.74
N LYS A 112 11.25 -16.74 -11.00
CA LYS A 112 12.51 -16.44 -11.69
C LYS A 112 12.45 -15.12 -12.45
N TYR A 113 11.25 -14.68 -12.84
CA TYR A 113 11.00 -13.53 -13.70
C TYR A 113 9.91 -12.63 -13.10
N PRO A 114 10.22 -11.84 -12.06
CA PRO A 114 9.24 -10.97 -11.38
C PRO A 114 8.60 -9.93 -12.31
N ARG A 115 9.26 -9.55 -13.41
CA ARG A 115 8.70 -8.65 -14.43
C ARG A 115 7.55 -9.29 -15.21
N LEU A 116 7.60 -10.61 -15.44
CA LEU A 116 6.50 -11.33 -16.10
C LEU A 116 5.29 -11.42 -15.16
N GLU A 117 5.53 -11.67 -13.87
CA GLU A 117 4.47 -11.64 -12.85
C GLU A 117 3.80 -10.27 -12.80
N GLN A 118 4.59 -9.20 -12.80
CA GLN A 118 4.07 -7.83 -12.79
C GLN A 118 3.23 -7.51 -14.03
N ALA A 119 3.73 -7.83 -15.23
CA ALA A 119 2.99 -7.61 -16.48
C ALA A 119 1.68 -8.40 -16.51
N HIS A 120 1.69 -9.63 -16.00
CA HIS A 120 0.49 -10.46 -15.93
C HIS A 120 -0.53 -9.93 -14.91
N MET A 121 -0.07 -9.50 -13.74
CA MET A 121 -0.93 -8.83 -12.77
C MET A 121 -1.57 -7.56 -13.36
N GLU A 122 -0.84 -6.79 -14.18
CA GLU A 122 -1.40 -5.61 -14.86
C GLU A 122 -2.56 -5.98 -15.79
N ILE A 123 -2.45 -7.08 -16.54
CA ILE A 123 -3.51 -7.59 -17.42
C ILE A 123 -4.76 -7.99 -16.61
N ILE A 124 -4.60 -8.83 -15.58
CA ILE A 124 -5.72 -9.29 -14.74
C ILE A 124 -6.42 -8.13 -14.02
N ASN A 125 -5.65 -7.13 -13.59
CA ASN A 125 -6.18 -5.96 -12.92
C ASN A 125 -6.62 -4.85 -13.90
N SER A 126 -6.43 -5.03 -15.21
CA SER A 126 -6.87 -4.10 -16.24
C SER A 126 -8.38 -4.13 -16.37
N ARG A 127 -9.01 -2.96 -16.35
CA ARG A 127 -10.47 -2.81 -16.53
C ARG A 127 -10.96 -3.15 -17.94
N ARG A 128 -10.03 -3.32 -18.90
CA ARG A 128 -10.35 -3.56 -20.31
C ARG A 128 -10.09 -4.99 -20.76
N GLU A 129 -9.18 -5.69 -20.09
CA GLU A 129 -8.72 -7.01 -20.52
C GLU A 129 -9.39 -8.12 -19.71
N CYS A 130 -9.51 -7.95 -18.39
CA CYS A 130 -10.22 -8.88 -17.52
C CYS A 130 -11.34 -8.14 -16.78
N MET A 131 -12.57 -8.27 -17.30
CA MET A 131 -13.74 -7.66 -16.70
C MET A 131 -14.24 -8.52 -15.53
N PRO A 132 -14.77 -7.93 -14.46
CA PRO A 132 -15.48 -8.69 -13.44
C PRO A 132 -16.64 -9.47 -14.06
N PHE A 133 -16.87 -10.68 -13.58
CA PHE A 133 -18.12 -11.37 -13.87
C PHE A 133 -19.28 -10.53 -13.32
N PRO A 134 -20.23 -10.10 -14.17
CA PRO A 134 -21.31 -9.20 -13.74
C PRO A 134 -22.26 -9.83 -12.72
N GLU A 135 -22.34 -11.17 -12.68
CA GLU A 135 -23.18 -11.95 -11.77
C GLU A 135 -22.35 -12.81 -10.79
N GLY A 136 -21.02 -12.61 -10.75
CA GLY A 136 -20.14 -13.34 -9.85
C GLY A 136 -20.33 -12.90 -8.39
N PRO A 137 -20.28 -13.82 -7.41
CA PRO A 137 -20.40 -13.45 -6.01
C PRO A 137 -19.21 -12.58 -5.59
N MET A 138 -19.47 -11.59 -4.72
CA MET A 138 -18.39 -10.90 -4.02
C MET A 138 -17.80 -11.85 -2.98
N LEU A 139 -16.47 -11.94 -2.94
CA LEU A 139 -15.74 -12.78 -2.00
C LEU A 139 -15.15 -11.92 -0.91
N LEU A 140 -15.25 -12.37 0.33
CA LEU A 140 -14.46 -11.87 1.45
C LEU A 140 -13.29 -12.82 1.67
N CYS A 141 -12.09 -12.31 1.44
CA CYS A 141 -10.85 -13.07 1.48
C CYS A 141 -9.95 -12.62 2.62
N GLN A 142 -9.18 -13.56 3.17
CA GLN A 142 -8.20 -13.35 4.21
C GLN A 142 -6.85 -13.93 3.78
N THR A 143 -5.79 -13.17 4.07
CA THR A 143 -4.42 -13.61 3.81
C THR A 143 -3.48 -13.07 4.88
N ILE A 144 -2.34 -13.75 5.03
CA ILE A 144 -1.19 -13.24 5.77
C ILE A 144 -0.11 -12.95 4.75
N CYS A 145 0.27 -11.69 4.58
CA CYS A 145 1.33 -11.29 3.67
C CYS A 145 2.52 -10.67 4.41
N GLN A 146 3.71 -10.82 3.84
CA GLN A 146 4.92 -10.15 4.29
C GLN A 146 5.41 -9.28 3.14
N ILE A 147 5.70 -8.01 3.39
CA ILE A 147 6.33 -7.13 2.40
C ILE A 147 7.82 -7.53 2.35
N SER A 148 8.11 -8.69 1.75
CA SER A 148 9.46 -9.18 1.49
C SER A 148 9.47 -9.97 0.18
N ASN A 149 10.61 -10.00 -0.51
CA ASN A 149 10.77 -10.80 -1.73
C ASN A 149 10.72 -12.32 -1.48
N ASP A 150 10.68 -12.76 -0.22
CA ASP A 150 10.65 -14.17 0.15
C ASP A 150 9.23 -14.73 0.11
N LEU A 151 9.10 -15.79 -0.67
CA LEU A 151 7.86 -16.40 -1.14
C LEU A 151 7.26 -17.43 -0.18
N GLU A 152 7.36 -17.19 1.12
CA GLU A 152 6.83 -18.14 2.08
C GLU A 152 5.30 -18.06 2.17
N LYS A 153 4.66 -19.09 1.58
CA LYS A 153 3.27 -19.52 1.78
C LYS A 153 2.21 -18.44 1.52
N SER A 154 1.99 -18.14 0.24
CA SER A 154 0.72 -17.55 -0.21
C SER A 154 -0.40 -18.54 0.02
N ALA A 155 -1.22 -18.29 1.05
CA ALA A 155 -2.48 -18.98 1.30
C ALA A 155 -3.56 -17.91 1.42
N VAL A 156 -4.61 -18.05 0.64
CA VAL A 156 -5.76 -17.14 0.66
C VAL A 156 -7.01 -17.97 0.93
N ASP A 157 -7.68 -17.68 2.04
CA ASP A 157 -8.99 -18.25 2.36
C ASP A 157 -10.07 -17.25 1.93
N CYS A 158 -11.00 -17.67 1.09
CA CYS A 158 -12.08 -16.81 0.59
C CYS A 158 -13.43 -17.46 0.87
N LYS A 159 -14.39 -16.64 1.31
CA LYS A 159 -15.78 -17.05 1.50
C LYS A 159 -16.67 -16.12 0.70
N GLU A 160 -17.72 -16.67 0.10
CA GLU A 160 -18.75 -15.86 -0.56
C GLU A 160 -19.42 -14.95 0.47
N MET A 161 -19.53 -13.67 0.14
CA MET A 161 -20.38 -12.76 0.88
C MET A 161 -21.81 -13.09 0.48
N MET A 162 -22.55 -13.75 1.36
CA MET A 162 -24.00 -13.80 1.23
C MET A 162 -24.49 -12.38 1.45
N ASP A 163 -25.31 -11.86 0.53
CA ASP A 163 -26.09 -10.64 0.74
C ASP A 163 -26.91 -10.84 2.01
N THR A 164 -26.41 -10.35 3.14
CA THR A 164 -27.26 -10.07 4.29
C THR A 164 -28.01 -8.81 3.92
N GLU A 165 -29.19 -8.99 3.32
CA GLU A 165 -30.19 -7.95 3.19
C GLU A 165 -30.31 -7.21 4.55
N VAL A 166 -30.14 -5.89 4.52
CA VAL A 166 -30.44 -4.98 5.63
C VAL A 166 -31.77 -4.31 5.37
#